data_AF-A0A0N4VMS9-F1
#
_entry.id   AF-A0A0N4VMS9-F1
#
_cell.length_a   1.000
_cell.length_b   1.000
_cell.length_c   1.000
_cell.angle_alpha   90.00
_cell.angle_beta   90.00
_cell.angle_gamma   90.00
#
_symmetry.space_group_name_H-M   'P 1'
#
loop_
_entity.id
_entity.type
_entity.pdbx_description
1 polymer ?
#
loop_
_entity_poly.entity_id
_entity_poly.type
_entity_poly.pdbx_seq_one_letter_code
_entity_poly.pdbx_strand_id
1 'polypeptide(L)'
;MGANDVSNAFGTSVGSKVLTLPKAYILATIFETLGAILVGYNVTDTMRKGVVDTQSFAKTPKTLLLGQVAILGGCSAWLIIATFARLPVSTTHSITGATLGFGLVMKGFSGIQWRTIINIVLSWFISPIFSGLVSCLLYLIVDWTVLRQVNHLFLIANQLFCGLNVMLKLSNIPLYISIPVSVGAATLVAMIVYFFLVPRLKVSITKDCSDVKVAFEDDKTDDEKIEAIKYFATPVKKECKNCLLYQLYISDS
;
A
#
# COMPACT_ATOMS: atom_id res chain seq x y z
N MET A 1 -10.55 6.37 -13.08
CA MET A 1 -10.18 6.01 -11.69
C MET A 1 -8.79 5.37 -11.64
N GLY A 2 -8.59 4.18 -12.24
CA GLY A 2 -7.30 3.47 -12.17
C GLY A 2 -6.07 4.32 -12.55
N ALA A 3 -6.13 5.09 -13.65
CA ALA A 3 -5.02 5.95 -14.07
C ALA A 3 -4.61 7.03 -13.03
N ASN A 4 -5.56 7.50 -12.22
CA ASN A 4 -5.34 8.49 -11.17
C ASN A 4 -4.89 7.81 -9.86
N ASP A 5 -5.56 6.71 -9.49
CA ASP A 5 -5.45 6.12 -8.16
C ASP A 5 -4.28 5.13 -8.02
N VAL A 6 -3.77 4.55 -9.13
CA VAL A 6 -2.64 3.59 -9.09
C VAL A 6 -1.39 4.16 -8.41
N SER A 7 -1.18 5.47 -8.58
CA SER A 7 -0.03 6.16 -8.00
C SER A 7 -0.05 6.17 -6.48
N ASN A 8 -1.24 6.13 -5.86
CA ASN A 8 -1.40 6.12 -4.41
C ASN A 8 -0.93 4.79 -3.80
N ALA A 9 -1.14 3.66 -4.49
CA ALA A 9 -0.78 2.33 -3.99
C ALA A 9 0.66 1.93 -4.35
N PHE A 10 1.12 2.26 -5.57
CA PHE A 10 2.40 1.78 -6.09
C PHE A 10 3.49 2.87 -6.17
N GLY A 11 3.19 4.12 -5.82
CA GLY A 11 4.12 5.25 -5.92
C GLY A 11 5.41 5.05 -5.11
N THR A 12 5.31 4.54 -3.88
CA THR A 12 6.49 4.28 -3.01
C THR A 12 7.34 3.12 -3.53
N SER A 13 6.71 2.03 -3.97
CA SER A 13 7.39 0.84 -4.52
C SER A 13 8.12 1.12 -5.83
N VAL A 14 7.54 1.96 -6.70
CA VAL A 14 8.18 2.40 -7.94
C VAL A 14 9.24 3.47 -7.65
N GLY A 15 8.97 4.42 -6.75
CA GLY A 15 9.90 5.48 -6.37
C GLY A 15 11.18 4.97 -5.70
N SER A 16 11.08 3.89 -4.91
CA SER A 16 12.21 3.18 -4.29
C SER A 16 12.98 2.27 -5.26
N LYS A 17 12.57 2.20 -6.54
CA LYS A 17 13.13 1.31 -7.58
C LYS A 17 13.02 -0.19 -7.28
N VAL A 18 12.20 -0.58 -6.30
CA VAL A 18 11.92 -2.00 -5.99
C VAL A 18 11.07 -2.62 -7.10
N LEU A 19 10.16 -1.85 -7.71
CA LEU A 19 9.28 -2.30 -8.77
C LEU A 19 9.39 -1.40 -10.01
N THR A 20 9.50 -2.00 -11.19
CA THR A 20 9.44 -1.28 -12.47
C THR A 20 8.01 -0.90 -12.82
N LEU A 21 7.80 0.23 -13.53
CA LEU A 21 6.47 0.69 -13.96
C LEU A 21 5.61 -0.39 -14.66
N PRO A 22 6.10 -1.19 -15.63
CA PRO A 22 5.26 -2.20 -16.28
C PRO A 22 4.74 -3.26 -15.31
N LYS A 23 5.60 -3.72 -14.39
CA LYS A 23 5.22 -4.69 -13.35
C LYS A 23 4.21 -4.10 -12.37
N ALA A 24 4.34 -2.82 -12.03
CA ALA A 24 3.40 -2.11 -11.17
C ALA A 24 1.99 -2.08 -11.78
N TYR A 25 1.86 -1.79 -13.08
CA TYR A 25 0.55 -1.77 -13.76
C TYR A 25 -0.11 -3.15 -13.82
N ILE A 26 0.65 -4.21 -14.09
CA ILE A 26 0.11 -5.58 -14.10
C ILE A 26 -0.41 -5.95 -12.71
N LEU A 27 0.39 -5.68 -11.67
CA LEU A 27 0.03 -5.99 -10.29
C LEU A 27 -1.20 -5.19 -9.85
N ALA A 28 -1.22 -3.88 -10.15
CA ALA A 28 -2.36 -3.02 -9.86
C ALA A 28 -3.65 -3.54 -10.52
N THR A 29 -3.59 -3.92 -11.79
CA THR A 29 -4.77 -4.42 -12.51
C THR A 29 -5.38 -5.64 -11.82
N ILE A 30 -4.56 -6.59 -11.39
CA ILE A 30 -5.03 -7.81 -10.71
C ILE A 30 -5.61 -7.47 -9.32
N PHE A 31 -4.85 -6.76 -8.49
CA PHE A 31 -5.23 -6.52 -7.09
C PHE A 31 -6.36 -5.49 -6.93
N GLU A 32 -6.39 -4.42 -7.73
CA GLU A 32 -7.49 -3.45 -7.73
C GLU A 32 -8.80 -4.10 -8.21
N THR A 33 -8.74 -4.93 -9.26
CA THR A 33 -9.92 -5.65 -9.76
C THR A 33 -10.44 -6.65 -8.73
N LEU A 34 -9.54 -7.42 -8.10
CA LEU A 34 -9.91 -8.33 -7.02
C LEU A 34 -10.51 -7.59 -5.82
N GLY A 35 -9.93 -6.47 -5.39
CA GLY A 35 -10.45 -5.65 -4.31
C GLY A 35 -11.86 -5.10 -4.62
N ALA A 36 -12.07 -4.64 -5.85
CA ALA A 36 -13.36 -4.16 -6.31
C ALA A 36 -14.44 -5.25 -6.26
N ILE A 37 -14.11 -6.48 -6.69
CA ILE A 37 -15.04 -7.62 -6.67
C ILE A 37 -15.33 -8.09 -5.23
N LEU A 38 -14.29 -8.22 -4.40
CA LEU A 38 -14.41 -8.85 -3.08
C LEU A 38 -14.99 -7.90 -2.02
N VAL A 39 -14.62 -6.62 -2.03
CA VAL A 39 -14.91 -5.68 -0.92
C VAL A 39 -15.64 -4.42 -1.38
N GLY A 40 -15.65 -4.13 -2.68
CA GLY A 40 -16.19 -2.88 -3.23
C GLY A 40 -17.69 -2.66 -2.99
N TYR A 41 -18.46 -3.71 -2.75
CA TYR A 41 -19.92 -3.62 -2.60
C TYR A 41 -20.38 -2.69 -1.47
N ASN A 42 -19.63 -2.59 -0.37
CA ASN A 42 -20.01 -1.77 0.80
C ASN A 42 -20.05 -0.27 0.45
N VAL A 43 -19.03 0.21 -0.27
CA VAL A 43 -18.93 1.61 -0.68
C VAL A 43 -19.94 1.90 -1.78
N THR A 44 -20.09 0.96 -2.73
CA THR A 44 -21.07 1.08 -3.81
C THR A 44 -22.50 1.16 -3.29
N ASP A 45 -22.88 0.36 -2.28
CA ASP A 45 -24.23 0.43 -1.71
C ASP A 45 -24.49 1.75 -0.99
N THR A 46 -23.47 2.26 -0.28
CA THR A 46 -23.53 3.57 0.36
C THR A 46 -23.70 4.70 -0.66
N MET A 47 -22.99 4.64 -1.79
CA MET A 47 -23.16 5.63 -2.87
C MET A 47 -24.53 5.50 -3.56
N ARG A 48 -24.99 4.27 -3.80
CA ARG A 48 -26.26 3.99 -4.50
C ARG A 48 -27.49 4.44 -3.70
N LYS A 49 -27.54 4.10 -2.40
CA LYS A 49 -28.73 4.31 -1.57
C LYS A 49 -28.57 5.42 -0.54
N GLY A 50 -27.33 5.74 -0.16
CA GLY A 50 -27.07 6.65 0.95
C GLY A 50 -27.05 8.11 0.56
N VAL A 51 -26.82 8.44 -0.72
CA VAL A 51 -26.64 9.85 -1.16
C VAL A 51 -27.96 10.45 -1.65
N VAL A 52 -28.66 9.75 -2.55
CA VAL A 52 -29.93 10.17 -3.15
C VAL A 52 -31.03 9.21 -2.71
N ASP A 53 -32.19 9.74 -2.35
CA ASP A 53 -33.34 8.89 -2.03
C ASP A 53 -33.86 8.18 -3.29
N THR A 54 -33.58 6.88 -3.39
CA THR A 54 -34.04 6.05 -4.52
C THR A 54 -35.55 5.84 -4.53
N GLN A 55 -36.24 5.96 -3.38
CA GLN A 55 -37.69 5.76 -3.32
C GLN A 55 -38.44 6.89 -4.03
N SER A 56 -37.90 8.11 -3.96
CA SER A 56 -38.40 9.27 -4.72
C SER A 56 -38.38 9.09 -6.25
N PHE A 57 -37.69 8.08 -6.77
CA PHE A 57 -37.64 7.74 -8.19
C PHE A 57 -38.40 6.46 -8.56
N ALA A 58 -39.12 5.83 -7.62
CA ALA A 58 -39.86 4.59 -7.89
C ALA A 58 -40.88 4.71 -9.03
N LYS A 59 -41.50 5.90 -9.18
CA LYS A 59 -42.47 6.20 -10.25
C LYS A 59 -41.80 6.56 -11.58
N THR A 60 -40.50 6.87 -11.59
CA THR A 60 -39.75 7.35 -12.77
C THR A 60 -38.35 6.72 -12.85
N PRO A 61 -38.25 5.38 -13.02
CA PRO A 61 -36.96 4.67 -13.03
C PRO A 61 -36.06 5.08 -14.20
N LYS A 62 -36.65 5.48 -15.33
CA LYS A 62 -35.90 5.97 -16.51
C LYS A 62 -35.05 7.20 -16.20
N THR A 63 -35.56 8.10 -15.36
CA THR A 63 -34.85 9.31 -14.96
C THR A 63 -33.67 9.00 -14.05
N LEU A 64 -33.81 8.01 -13.15
CA LEU A 64 -32.70 7.54 -12.33
C LEU A 64 -31.60 6.92 -13.20
N LEU A 65 -31.97 6.09 -14.18
CA LEU A 65 -31.01 5.50 -15.12
C LEU A 65 -30.21 6.56 -15.88
N LEU A 66 -30.89 7.52 -16.50
CA LEU A 66 -30.24 8.64 -17.21
C LEU A 66 -29.34 9.45 -16.27
N GLY A 67 -29.78 9.65 -15.03
CA GLY A 67 -29.00 10.25 -13.96
C GLY A 67 -27.69 9.53 -13.68
N GLN A 68 -27.73 8.20 -13.52
CA GLN A 68 -26.53 7.41 -13.26
C GLN A 68 -25.54 7.46 -14.43
N VAL A 69 -26.03 7.47 -15.68
CA VAL A 69 -25.18 7.65 -16.87
C VAL A 69 -24.56 9.05 -16.89
N ALA A 70 -25.33 10.09 -16.56
CA ALA A 70 -24.83 11.47 -16.47
C ALA A 70 -23.78 11.63 -15.36
N ILE A 71 -24.01 11.03 -14.18
CA ILE A 71 -23.05 10.99 -13.07
C ILE A 71 -21.75 10.32 -13.51
N LEU A 72 -21.84 9.15 -14.15
CA LEU A 72 -20.67 8.41 -14.63
C LEU A 72 -19.91 9.21 -15.68
N GLY A 73 -20.62 9.82 -16.64
CA GLY A 73 -20.03 10.64 -17.69
C GLY A 73 -19.33 11.88 -17.15
N GLY A 74 -20.00 12.64 -16.26
CA GLY A 74 -19.44 13.84 -15.66
C GLY A 74 -18.23 13.55 -14.77
N CYS A 75 -18.32 12.52 -13.93
CA CYS A 75 -17.20 12.09 -13.09
C CYS A 75 -16.02 11.62 -13.94
N SER A 76 -16.28 10.82 -14.99
CA SER A 76 -15.23 10.32 -15.88
C SER A 76 -14.55 11.45 -16.64
N ALA A 77 -15.31 12.41 -17.18
CA ALA A 77 -14.75 13.57 -17.87
C ALA A 77 -13.84 14.38 -16.96
N TRP A 78 -14.29 14.66 -15.73
CA TRP A 78 -13.48 15.39 -14.75
C TRP A 78 -12.18 14.65 -14.40
N LEU A 79 -12.26 13.35 -14.15
CA LEU A 79 -11.08 12.55 -13.81
C LEU A 79 -10.08 12.46 -14.97
N ILE A 80 -10.57 12.38 -16.22
CA ILE A 80 -9.73 12.40 -17.42
C ILE A 80 -8.99 13.74 -17.51
N ILE A 81 -9.70 14.86 -17.35
CA ILE A 81 -9.12 16.21 -17.37
C ILE A 81 -8.04 16.34 -16.29
N ALA A 82 -8.34 15.93 -15.05
CA ALA A 82 -7.40 15.99 -13.94
C ALA A 82 -6.15 15.12 -14.18
N THR A 83 -6.34 13.91 -14.76
CA THR A 83 -5.24 13.00 -15.11
C THR A 83 -4.33 13.63 -16.16
N PHE A 84 -4.89 14.25 -17.21
CA PHE A 84 -4.11 14.96 -18.23
C PHE A 84 -3.38 16.18 -17.65
N ALA A 85 -4.02 16.90 -16.72
CA ALA A 85 -3.41 18.00 -15.99
C ALA A 85 -2.39 17.56 -14.92
N ARG A 86 -2.19 16.24 -14.74
CA ARG A 86 -1.30 15.64 -13.72
C ARG A 86 -1.66 16.06 -12.29
N LEU A 87 -2.94 16.34 -12.03
CA LEU A 87 -3.43 16.71 -10.72
C LEU A 87 -3.88 15.46 -9.96
N PRO A 88 -3.32 15.17 -8.78
CA PRO A 88 -3.83 14.11 -7.92
C PRO A 88 -5.18 14.56 -7.35
N VAL A 89 -6.28 13.99 -7.86
CA VAL A 89 -7.64 14.30 -7.41
C VAL A 89 -8.27 13.10 -6.70
N SER A 90 -9.29 13.33 -5.88
CA SER A 90 -10.04 12.24 -5.26
C SER A 90 -11.20 11.80 -6.16
N THR A 91 -11.22 10.52 -6.51
CA THR A 91 -12.34 9.88 -7.23
C THR A 91 -13.61 9.84 -6.39
N THR A 92 -13.49 9.64 -5.07
CA THR A 92 -14.63 9.66 -4.13
C THR A 92 -15.30 11.03 -4.06
N HIS A 93 -14.53 12.12 -3.95
CA HIS A 93 -15.10 13.48 -3.99
C HIS A 93 -15.81 13.75 -5.31
N SER A 94 -15.20 13.32 -6.41
CA SER A 94 -15.73 13.52 -7.76
C SER A 94 -17.08 12.82 -7.96
N ILE A 95 -17.20 11.55 -7.56
CA ILE A 95 -18.46 10.79 -7.71
C ILE A 95 -19.54 11.28 -6.73
N THR A 96 -19.18 11.61 -5.48
CA THR A 96 -20.13 12.16 -4.51
C THR A 96 -20.66 13.51 -4.97
N GLY A 97 -19.79 14.40 -5.47
CA GLY A 97 -20.18 15.70 -6.02
C GLY A 97 -21.08 15.58 -7.25
N ALA A 98 -20.75 14.70 -8.20
CA ALA A 98 -21.59 14.44 -9.37
C ALA A 98 -22.97 13.89 -8.97
N THR A 99 -23.02 12.98 -7.99
CA THR A 99 -24.27 12.41 -7.48
C THR A 99 -25.12 13.44 -6.74
N LEU A 100 -24.48 14.31 -5.94
CA LEU A 100 -25.14 15.43 -5.26
C LEU A 100 -25.73 16.42 -6.27
N GLY A 101 -24.96 16.79 -7.31
CA GLY A 101 -25.41 17.66 -8.39
C GLY A 101 -26.63 17.10 -9.12
N PHE A 102 -26.61 15.81 -9.46
CA PHE A 102 -27.77 15.11 -10.02
C PHE A 102 -28.99 15.17 -9.08
N GLY A 103 -28.81 14.87 -7.79
CA GLY A 103 -29.88 14.93 -6.80
C GLY A 103 -30.51 16.32 -6.68
N LEU A 104 -29.68 17.35 -6.64
CA LEU A 104 -30.11 18.75 -6.58
C LEU A 104 -30.91 19.15 -7.83
N VAL A 105 -30.44 18.80 -9.02
CA VAL A 105 -31.13 19.14 -10.28
C VAL A 105 -32.49 18.44 -10.39
N MET A 106 -32.56 17.17 -9.99
CA MET A 106 -33.78 16.38 -10.22
C MET A 106 -34.85 16.53 -9.15
N LYS A 107 -34.44 16.75 -7.89
CA LYS A 107 -35.35 16.68 -6.72
C LYS A 107 -35.12 17.82 -5.72
N GLY A 108 -34.17 18.72 -5.97
CA GLY A 108 -33.79 19.78 -5.04
C GLY A 108 -33.19 19.24 -3.74
N PHE A 109 -33.19 20.09 -2.70
CA PHE A 109 -32.60 19.75 -1.40
C PHE A 109 -33.30 18.58 -0.70
N SER A 110 -34.60 18.37 -0.94
CA SER A 110 -35.37 17.32 -0.27
C SER A 110 -35.10 15.91 -0.81
N GLY A 111 -34.51 15.78 -2.00
CA GLY A 111 -34.16 14.47 -2.60
C GLY A 111 -32.83 13.88 -2.12
N ILE A 112 -32.14 14.57 -1.21
CA ILE A 112 -30.79 14.25 -0.75
C ILE A 112 -30.82 13.85 0.72
N GLN A 113 -30.10 12.78 1.05
CA GLN A 113 -29.93 12.34 2.42
C GLN A 113 -28.76 13.07 3.08
N TRP A 114 -29.03 14.28 3.58
CA TRP A 114 -28.02 15.16 4.19
C TRP A 114 -27.24 14.51 5.33
N ARG A 115 -27.89 13.67 6.14
CA ARG A 115 -27.21 12.95 7.23
C ARG A 115 -26.09 12.05 6.72
N THR A 116 -26.30 11.37 5.60
CA THR A 116 -25.27 10.51 5.00
C THR A 116 -24.15 11.34 4.39
N ILE A 117 -24.48 12.45 3.71
CA ILE A 117 -23.48 13.39 3.19
C ILE A 117 -22.56 13.89 4.31
N ILE A 118 -23.14 14.31 5.44
CA ILE A 118 -22.36 14.78 6.59
C ILE A 118 -21.44 13.66 7.10
N ASN A 119 -21.93 12.42 7.23
CA ASN A 119 -21.09 11.29 7.64
C ASN A 119 -19.94 11.02 6.66
N ILE A 120 -20.20 11.14 5.35
CA ILE A 120 -19.18 11.00 4.31
C ILE A 120 -18.14 12.11 4.44
N VAL A 121 -18.57 13.37 4.58
CA VAL A 121 -17.66 14.53 4.75
C VAL A 121 -16.81 14.38 6.02
N LEU A 122 -17.40 13.97 7.15
CA LEU A 122 -16.65 13.69 8.37
C LEU A 122 -15.60 12.59 8.16
N SER A 123 -15.92 11.56 7.38
CA SER A 123 -14.97 10.48 7.07
C SER A 123 -13.75 10.97 6.30
N TRP A 124 -13.88 12.01 5.47
CA TRP A 124 -12.77 12.58 4.70
C TRP A 124 -11.72 13.25 5.59
N PHE A 125 -12.13 13.79 6.75
CA PHE A 125 -11.20 14.38 7.72
C PHE A 125 -10.67 13.34 8.71
N ILE A 126 -11.53 12.44 9.18
CA ILE A 126 -11.15 11.44 10.18
C ILE A 126 -10.15 10.43 9.59
N SER A 127 -10.34 10.01 8.33
CA SER A 127 -9.52 8.94 7.74
C SER A 127 -8.03 9.31 7.61
N PRO A 128 -7.63 10.51 7.12
CA PRO A 128 -6.22 10.91 7.09
C PRO A 128 -5.59 11.07 8.47
N ILE A 129 -6.34 11.57 9.46
CA ILE A 129 -5.85 11.70 10.84
C ILE A 129 -5.56 10.31 11.40
N PHE A 130 -6.52 9.39 11.26
CA PHE A 130 -6.37 8.03 11.74
C PHE A 130 -5.25 7.29 11.02
N SER A 131 -5.13 7.43 9.69
CA SER A 131 -4.04 6.81 8.93
C SER A 131 -2.68 7.36 9.32
N GLY A 132 -2.57 8.67 9.60
CA GLY A 132 -1.35 9.30 10.10
C GLY A 132 -0.95 8.77 11.48
N LEU A 133 -1.91 8.63 12.40
CA LEU A 133 -1.67 8.06 13.73
C LEU A 133 -1.19 6.60 13.64
N VAL A 134 -1.86 5.77 12.84
CA VAL A 134 -1.47 4.37 12.63
C VAL A 134 -0.09 4.28 11.95
N SER A 135 0.18 5.12 10.96
CA SER A 135 1.48 5.15 10.28
C SER A 135 2.62 5.55 11.23
N CYS A 136 2.40 6.55 12.10
CA CYS A 136 3.35 6.97 13.12
C CYS A 136 3.62 5.84 14.12
N LEU A 137 2.56 5.18 14.62
CA LEU A 137 2.69 4.06 15.54
C LEU A 137 3.47 2.90 14.91
N LEU A 138 3.16 2.54 13.66
CA LEU A 138 3.89 1.50 12.93
C LEU A 138 5.36 1.87 12.73
N TYR A 139 5.67 3.13 12.41
CA TYR A 139 7.04 3.60 12.30
C TYR A 139 7.80 3.49 13.63
N LEU A 140 7.20 3.91 14.75
CA LEU A 140 7.83 3.79 16.07
C LEU A 140 8.08 2.34 16.46
N ILE A 141 7.16 1.44 16.11
CA ILE A 141 7.35 -0.01 16.30
C ILE A 141 8.55 -0.48 15.47
N VAL A 142 8.64 -0.11 14.19
CA VAL A 142 9.77 -0.48 13.32
C VAL A 142 11.09 0.09 13.86
N ASP A 143 11.13 1.36 14.26
CA ASP A 143 12.33 2.00 14.80
C ASP A 143 12.81 1.28 16.07
N TRP A 144 11.91 1.04 17.00
CA TRP A 144 12.24 0.40 18.27
C TRP A 144 12.64 -1.08 18.11
N THR A 145 11.97 -1.81 17.23
CA THR A 145 12.21 -3.26 17.05
C THR A 145 13.36 -3.56 16.09
N VAL A 146 13.44 -2.87 14.94
CA VAL A 146 14.36 -3.20 13.85
C VAL A 146 15.60 -2.30 13.88
N LEU A 147 15.42 -0.98 13.88
CA LEU A 147 16.53 -0.05 13.66
C LEU A 147 17.45 0.07 14.88
N ARG A 148 16.93 -0.18 16.09
CA ARG A 148 17.68 -0.09 17.34
C ARG A 148 18.24 -1.42 17.85
N GLN A 149 17.90 -2.55 17.23
CA GLN A 149 18.33 -3.89 17.68
C GLN A 149 19.45 -4.45 16.81
N VAL A 150 20.39 -5.14 17.45
CA VAL A 150 21.67 -5.59 16.85
C VAL A 150 21.54 -6.91 16.06
N ASN A 151 20.41 -7.64 16.18
CA ASN A 151 20.21 -8.97 15.56
C ASN A 151 18.98 -9.00 14.64
N HIS A 152 19.20 -8.92 13.32
CA HIS A 152 18.15 -8.68 12.30
C HIS A 152 17.23 -9.88 11.94
N LEU A 153 17.54 -11.12 12.38
CA LEU A 153 16.92 -12.33 11.80
C LEU A 153 15.58 -12.74 12.43
N PHE A 154 15.32 -12.40 13.70
CA PHE A 154 14.04 -12.66 14.38
C PHE A 154 12.93 -11.67 13.95
N LEU A 155 13.30 -10.61 13.23
CA LEU A 155 12.50 -9.39 13.03
C LEU A 155 11.62 -9.39 11.77
N ILE A 156 12.08 -10.01 10.66
CA ILE A 156 11.29 -10.10 9.42
C ILE A 156 10.00 -10.91 9.65
N ALA A 157 10.06 -11.92 10.53
CA ALA A 157 8.92 -12.76 10.90
C ALA A 157 7.83 -11.99 11.68
N ASN A 158 8.21 -11.01 12.51
CA ASN A 158 7.27 -10.23 13.32
C ASN A 158 6.59 -9.10 12.51
N GLN A 159 7.27 -8.51 11.51
CA GLN A 159 6.65 -7.51 10.62
C GLN A 159 5.53 -8.11 9.75
N LEU A 160 5.71 -9.36 9.29
CA LEU A 160 4.69 -10.11 8.55
C LEU A 160 3.46 -10.44 9.42
N PHE A 161 3.65 -10.63 10.73
CA PHE A 161 2.59 -10.88 11.70
C PHE A 161 1.63 -9.68 11.85
N CYS A 162 2.13 -8.45 11.94
CA CYS A 162 1.27 -7.26 12.08
C CYS A 162 0.54 -6.88 10.76
N GLY A 163 1.21 -7.02 9.60
CA GLY A 163 0.62 -6.64 8.31
C GLY A 163 -0.56 -7.55 7.89
N LEU A 164 -0.48 -8.85 8.19
CA LEU A 164 -1.51 -9.83 7.80
C LEU A 164 -2.83 -9.62 8.58
N ASN A 165 -2.74 -9.19 9.84
CA ASN A 165 -3.91 -8.94 10.70
C ASN A 165 -4.76 -7.74 10.24
N VAL A 166 -4.12 -6.70 9.69
CA VAL A 166 -4.81 -5.47 9.24
C VAL A 166 -5.47 -5.66 7.86
N MET A 167 -4.87 -6.47 6.98
CA MET A 167 -5.35 -6.69 5.60
C MET A 167 -6.60 -7.59 5.49
N LEU A 168 -6.79 -8.54 6.43
CA LEU A 168 -7.84 -9.57 6.29
C LEU A 168 -9.23 -9.19 6.82
N LYS A 169 -9.44 -7.93 7.25
CA LYS A 169 -10.77 -7.44 7.67
C LYS A 169 -11.48 -8.40 8.63
N LEU A 170 -10.73 -8.98 9.57
CA LEU A 170 -11.21 -9.97 10.54
C LEU A 170 -12.10 -9.35 11.65
N SER A 171 -12.73 -8.21 11.39
CA SER A 171 -13.53 -7.48 12.40
C SER A 171 -14.85 -8.18 12.77
N ASN A 172 -15.21 -9.28 12.11
CA ASN A 172 -16.42 -10.06 12.38
C ASN A 172 -16.14 -11.46 12.97
N ILE A 173 -14.88 -11.81 13.25
CA ILE A 173 -14.51 -13.11 13.83
C ILE A 173 -14.07 -12.88 15.28
N PRO A 174 -14.55 -13.67 16.26
CA PRO A 174 -14.19 -13.45 17.65
C PRO A 174 -12.68 -13.59 17.87
N LEU A 175 -12.15 -12.71 18.72
CA LEU A 175 -10.71 -12.46 18.93
C LEU A 175 -9.90 -13.76 19.16
N TYR A 176 -10.49 -14.74 19.85
CA TYR A 176 -9.85 -16.02 20.20
C TYR A 176 -9.54 -16.92 18.99
N ILE A 177 -10.18 -16.72 17.83
CA ILE A 177 -9.88 -17.47 16.59
C ILE A 177 -8.84 -16.71 15.75
N SER A 178 -8.92 -15.38 15.74
CA SER A 178 -8.02 -14.52 14.94
C SER A 178 -6.56 -14.64 15.35
N ILE A 179 -6.30 -14.75 16.66
CA ILE A 179 -4.96 -14.81 17.24
C ILE A 179 -4.23 -16.10 16.84
N PRO A 180 -4.76 -17.33 17.08
CA PRO A 180 -4.07 -18.56 16.73
C PRO A 180 -3.90 -18.76 15.22
N VAL A 181 -4.87 -18.33 14.39
CA VAL A 181 -4.75 -18.39 12.92
C VAL A 181 -3.61 -17.50 12.43
N SER A 182 -3.48 -16.30 12.99
CA SER A 182 -2.42 -15.37 12.60
C SER A 182 -1.04 -15.81 13.10
N VAL A 183 -0.97 -16.39 14.31
CA VAL A 183 0.27 -16.99 14.84
C VAL A 183 0.69 -18.20 13.99
N GLY A 184 -0.26 -19.05 13.59
CA GLY A 184 -0.02 -20.20 12.71
C GLY A 184 0.46 -19.79 11.32
N ALA A 185 -0.17 -18.78 10.72
CA ALA A 185 0.27 -18.25 9.42
C ALA A 185 1.67 -17.62 9.50
N ALA A 186 1.95 -16.84 10.55
CA ALA A 186 3.26 -16.20 10.72
C ALA A 186 4.38 -17.21 10.99
N THR A 187 4.13 -18.25 11.79
CA THR A 187 5.12 -19.33 12.02
C THR A 187 5.39 -20.13 10.75
N LEU A 188 4.38 -20.39 9.93
CA LEU A 188 4.54 -21.10 8.67
C LEU A 188 5.34 -20.26 7.65
N VAL A 189 5.05 -18.96 7.53
CA VAL A 189 5.83 -18.06 6.68
C VAL A 189 7.26 -17.90 7.20
N ALA A 190 7.45 -17.81 8.52
CA ALA A 190 8.78 -17.74 9.13
C ALA A 190 9.61 -19.01 8.83
N MET A 191 8.99 -20.20 8.90
CA MET A 191 9.66 -21.44 8.52
C MET A 191 10.07 -21.44 7.04
N ILE A 192 9.21 -20.96 6.14
CA ILE A 192 9.53 -20.88 4.71
C ILE A 192 10.69 -19.90 4.46
N VAL A 193 10.67 -18.73 5.09
CA VAL A 193 11.76 -17.74 4.98
C VAL A 193 13.07 -18.31 5.52
N TYR A 194 13.03 -18.98 6.68
CA TYR A 194 14.21 -19.57 7.30
C TYR A 194 14.81 -20.70 6.45
N PHE A 195 13.98 -21.62 5.94
CA PHE A 195 14.48 -22.76 5.19
C PHE A 195 14.85 -22.47 3.74
N PHE A 196 14.21 -21.50 3.08
CA PHE A 196 14.42 -21.25 1.65
C PHE A 196 15.14 -19.93 1.36
N LEU A 197 14.83 -18.87 2.10
CA LEU A 197 15.33 -17.53 1.80
C LEU A 197 16.68 -17.25 2.49
N VAL A 198 16.84 -17.62 3.76
CA VAL A 198 18.10 -17.47 4.50
C VAL A 198 19.28 -18.19 3.84
N PRO A 199 19.19 -19.46 3.41
CA PRO A 199 20.32 -20.10 2.74
C PRO A 199 20.67 -19.41 1.41
N ARG A 200 19.67 -18.93 0.66
CA ARG A 200 19.91 -18.19 -0.59
C ARG A 200 20.54 -16.82 -0.36
N LEU A 201 20.09 -16.08 0.65
CA LEU A 201 20.71 -14.81 1.02
C LEU A 201 22.14 -14.99 1.53
N LYS A 202 22.39 -15.98 2.40
CA LYS A 202 23.75 -16.28 2.87
C LYS A 202 24.69 -16.57 1.72
N VAL A 203 24.29 -17.41 0.77
CA VAL A 203 25.10 -17.72 -0.42
C VAL A 203 25.37 -16.45 -1.26
N SER A 204 24.37 -15.59 -1.45
CA SER A 204 24.55 -14.36 -2.23
C SER A 204 25.46 -13.35 -1.53
N ILE A 205 25.38 -13.22 -0.20
CA ILE A 205 26.19 -12.29 0.59
C ILE A 205 27.64 -12.78 0.67
N THR A 206 27.86 -14.08 0.89
CA THR A 206 29.21 -14.66 0.92
C THR A 206 29.89 -14.51 -0.42
N LYS A 207 29.15 -14.71 -1.53
CA LYS A 207 29.69 -14.52 -2.88
C LYS A 207 30.12 -13.07 -3.13
N ASP A 208 29.24 -12.10 -2.82
CA ASP A 208 29.57 -10.68 -2.93
C ASP A 208 30.80 -10.30 -2.06
N CYS A 209 30.94 -10.86 -0.85
CA CYS A 209 32.10 -10.60 0.01
C CYS A 209 33.40 -11.24 -0.50
N SER A 210 33.32 -12.45 -1.09
CA SER A 210 34.47 -13.12 -1.69
C SER A 210 34.95 -12.37 -2.94
N ASP A 211 34.02 -11.95 -3.80
CA ASP A 211 34.33 -11.17 -5.02
C ASP A 211 34.99 -9.83 -4.67
N VAL A 212 34.61 -9.22 -3.53
CA VAL A 212 35.26 -8.02 -2.99
C VAL A 212 36.67 -8.29 -2.51
N LYS A 213 36.88 -9.31 -1.67
CA LYS A 213 38.23 -9.63 -1.19
C LYS A 213 39.19 -9.88 -2.35
N VAL A 214 38.75 -10.63 -3.35
CA VAL A 214 39.51 -10.88 -4.58
C VAL A 214 39.81 -9.59 -5.33
N ALA A 215 38.86 -8.65 -5.44
CA ALA A 215 39.09 -7.36 -6.08
C ALA A 215 40.05 -6.43 -5.33
N PHE A 216 40.24 -6.60 -4.02
CA PHE A 216 41.18 -5.82 -3.20
C PHE A 216 42.55 -6.52 -3.01
N GLU A 217 42.63 -7.84 -3.16
CA GLU A 217 43.89 -8.62 -3.15
C GLU A 217 44.59 -8.62 -4.51
N ASP A 218 43.85 -8.57 -5.63
CA ASP A 218 44.44 -8.38 -6.95
C ASP A 218 44.97 -6.95 -7.12
N ASP A 219 46.13 -6.81 -7.79
CA ASP A 219 46.75 -5.52 -8.15
C ASP A 219 45.98 -4.81 -9.28
N LYS A 220 44.67 -4.63 -9.09
CA LYS A 220 43.77 -3.94 -10.01
C LYS A 220 44.02 -2.44 -9.99
N THR A 221 43.84 -1.81 -11.14
CA THR A 221 44.02 -0.37 -11.36
C THR A 221 43.09 0.44 -10.43
N ASP A 222 43.53 1.64 -10.04
CA ASP A 222 42.82 2.48 -9.06
C ASP A 222 41.38 2.82 -9.50
N ASP A 223 41.10 2.87 -10.80
CA ASP A 223 39.76 3.08 -11.35
C ASP A 223 38.79 1.92 -11.04
N GLU A 224 39.24 0.67 -11.10
CA GLU A 224 38.43 -0.51 -10.77
C GLU A 224 38.14 -0.59 -9.27
N LYS A 225 39.11 -0.18 -8.43
CA LYS A 225 38.94 -0.05 -6.97
C LYS A 225 37.92 1.03 -6.62
N ILE A 226 37.93 2.17 -7.32
CA ILE A 226 36.97 3.27 -7.14
C ILE A 226 35.55 2.85 -7.55
N GLU A 227 35.40 2.07 -8.63
CA GLU A 227 34.10 1.57 -9.08
C GLU A 227 33.50 0.55 -8.09
N ALA A 228 34.32 -0.35 -7.54
CA ALA A 228 33.92 -1.22 -6.45
C ALA A 228 33.49 -0.42 -5.20
N ILE A 229 34.22 0.62 -4.81
CA ILE A 229 33.86 1.48 -3.68
C ILE A 229 32.51 2.19 -3.91
N LYS A 230 32.24 2.68 -5.12
CA LYS A 230 30.95 3.30 -5.48
C LYS A 230 29.79 2.31 -5.42
N TYR A 231 30.00 1.06 -5.85
CA TYR A 231 29.01 -0.01 -5.75
C TYR A 231 28.63 -0.31 -4.28
N PHE A 232 29.61 -0.30 -3.37
CA PHE A 232 29.40 -0.51 -1.93
C PHE A 232 28.92 0.71 -1.14
N ALA A 233 28.98 1.91 -1.71
CA ALA A 233 28.45 3.13 -1.11
C ALA A 233 26.92 3.24 -1.18
N THR A 234 26.23 2.29 -1.81
CA THR A 234 24.76 2.22 -1.81
C THR A 234 24.23 1.99 -0.39
N PRO A 235 23.17 2.71 0.03
CA PRO A 235 22.74 2.77 1.44
C PRO A 235 22.40 1.39 2.02
N VAL A 236 21.83 0.49 1.20
CA VAL A 236 21.50 -0.90 1.58
C VAL A 236 22.74 -1.73 1.90
N LYS A 237 23.86 -1.55 1.19
CA LYS A 237 25.09 -2.34 1.40
C LYS A 237 26.03 -1.72 2.44
N LYS A 238 25.89 -0.42 2.73
CA LYS A 238 26.66 0.28 3.77
C LYS A 238 26.33 -0.22 5.18
N GLU A 239 25.06 -0.54 5.46
CA GLU A 239 24.64 -1.13 6.73
C GLU A 239 25.15 -2.57 6.90
N CYS A 240 25.13 -3.40 5.84
CA CYS A 240 25.74 -4.73 5.85
C CYS A 240 27.25 -4.69 6.12
N LYS A 241 27.98 -3.71 5.55
CA LYS A 241 29.42 -3.55 5.77
C LYS A 241 29.77 -3.22 7.23
N ASN A 242 28.99 -2.34 7.86
CA ASN A 242 29.19 -2.00 9.28
C ASN A 242 28.86 -3.19 10.21
N CYS A 243 27.84 -3.98 9.89
CA CYS A 243 27.52 -5.19 10.65
C CYS A 243 28.61 -6.27 10.56
N LEU A 244 29.23 -6.43 9.39
CA LEU A 244 30.29 -7.42 9.17
C LEU A 244 31.60 -7.04 9.86
N LEU A 245 31.96 -5.75 9.85
CA LEU A 245 33.11 -5.22 10.58
C LEU A 245 32.96 -5.41 12.09
N TYR A 246 31.73 -5.28 12.61
CA TYR A 246 31.44 -5.53 14.01
C TYR A 246 31.56 -7.01 14.40
N GLN A 247 31.20 -7.94 13.50
CA GLN A 247 31.37 -9.38 13.73
C GLN A 247 32.82 -9.84 13.65
N LEU A 248 33.62 -9.27 12.75
CA LEU A 248 35.06 -9.58 12.65
C LEU A 248 35.83 -9.05 13.87
N TYR A 249 35.48 -7.87 14.38
CA TYR A 249 36.09 -7.30 15.58
C TYR A 249 35.85 -8.17 16.84
N ILE A 250 34.68 -8.80 16.94
CA ILE A 250 34.33 -9.71 18.05
C ILE A 250 34.99 -11.10 17.90
N SER A 251 35.35 -11.52 16.69
CA SER A 251 36.01 -12.82 16.47
C SER A 251 37.52 -12.79 16.70
N ASP A 252 38.14 -11.60 16.72
CA ASP A 252 39.57 -11.39 16.97
C ASP A 252 39.88 -10.94 18.42
N SER A 253 38.88 -10.94 19.31
CA SER A 253 39.04 -10.70 20.77
C SER A 253 38.58 -11.90 21.60
#